data_AF-A0A378WCY8-F1
#
_entry.id   AF-A0A378WCY8-F1
#
_cell.length_a   1.000
_cell.length_b   1.000
_cell.length_c   1.000
_cell.angle_alpha   90.00
_cell.angle_beta   90.00
_cell.angle_gamma   90.00
#
_symmetry.space_group_name_H-M   'P 1'
#
loop_
_entity.id
_entity.type
_entity.pdbx_description
1 polymer ?
#
loop_
_entity_poly.entity_id
_entity_poly.type
_entity_poly.pdbx_seq_one_letter_code
_entity_poly.pdbx_strand_id
1 'polypeptide(L)'
;MLEQAPTEDTPDLKRVRQSKTHTVWRNAHPFDPDIAFRLICWFPPNSSTVVVALFAADKAHMGDVFYNSVGTRADAAIQQWLNETLEEAHE
;
A
#
# COMPACT_ATOMS: atom_id res chain seq x y z
N MET A 1 -0.05 -0.76 26.12
CA MET A 1 0.37 0.50 26.77
C MET A 1 1.09 1.35 25.75
N LEU A 2 0.75 2.63 25.64
CA LEU A 2 1.26 3.63 24.67
C LEU A 2 1.65 4.92 25.41
N GLU A 3 2.33 4.80 26.56
CA GLU A 3 2.59 5.96 27.43
C GLU A 3 3.91 6.70 27.11
N GLN A 4 4.65 6.29 26.07
CA GLN A 4 5.88 6.97 25.65
C GLN A 4 6.00 7.04 24.13
N ALA A 5 6.62 8.12 23.63
CA ALA A 5 6.97 8.27 22.23
C ALA A 5 8.01 7.21 21.83
N PRO A 6 7.89 6.55 20.66
CA PRO A 6 8.86 5.55 20.22
C PRO A 6 10.25 6.18 20.04
N THR A 7 11.29 5.52 20.56
CA THR A 7 12.70 5.94 20.40
C THR A 7 13.38 5.36 19.17
N GLU A 8 12.78 4.33 18.56
CA GLU A 8 13.20 3.73 17.29
C GLU A 8 11.98 3.63 16.38
N ASP A 9 12.11 4.14 15.15
CA ASP A 9 11.04 4.15 14.16
C ASP A 9 11.08 2.83 13.39
N THR A 10 10.53 1.78 13.98
CA THR A 10 10.45 0.46 13.33
C THR A 10 9.39 0.53 12.23
N PRO A 11 9.71 0.22 10.96
CA PRO A 11 8.75 0.26 9.87
C PRO A 11 7.65 -0.81 10.09
N ASP A 12 6.57 -0.42 10.75
CA ASP A 12 5.48 -1.33 11.07
C ASP A 12 4.65 -1.65 9.82
N LEU A 13 4.47 -2.94 9.57
CA LEU A 13 3.55 -3.43 8.55
C LEU A 13 2.09 -3.32 9.06
N LYS A 14 1.27 -2.45 8.46
CA LYS A 14 -0.12 -2.23 8.89
C LYS A 14 -1.11 -2.59 7.78
N ARG A 15 -2.18 -3.32 8.11
CA ARG A 15 -3.28 -3.62 7.17
C ARG A 15 -3.97 -2.33 6.71
N VAL A 16 -4.21 -2.19 5.40
CA VAL A 16 -4.96 -1.06 4.84
C VAL A 16 -6.46 -1.38 4.89
N ARG A 17 -7.23 -0.66 5.71
CA ARG A 17 -8.67 -0.93 5.91
C ARG A 17 -9.56 -0.38 4.78
N GLN A 18 -9.05 0.59 4.02
CA GLN A 18 -9.75 1.20 2.90
C GLN A 18 -9.87 0.26 1.69
N SER A 19 -8.95 -0.70 1.56
CA SER A 19 -9.05 -1.77 0.58
C SER A 19 -10.14 -2.76 1.03
N LYS A 20 -11.18 -2.88 0.22
CA LYS A 20 -12.35 -3.72 0.53
C LYS A 20 -12.31 -5.05 -0.20
N THR A 21 -11.62 -5.09 -1.34
CA THR A 21 -11.58 -6.26 -2.22
C THR A 21 -10.43 -7.16 -1.83
N HIS A 22 -9.22 -6.61 -1.71
CA HIS A 22 -8.01 -7.38 -1.40
C HIS A 22 -7.47 -7.10 0.00
N THR A 23 -6.94 -8.12 0.64
CA THR A 23 -6.17 -7.92 1.89
C THR A 23 -4.79 -7.41 1.54
N VAL A 24 -4.52 -6.14 1.87
CA VAL A 24 -3.26 -5.47 1.56
C VAL A 24 -2.63 -4.82 2.79
N TRP A 25 -1.31 -4.67 2.74
CA TRP A 25 -0.49 -4.15 3.84
C TRP A 25 0.36 -2.97 3.39
N ARG A 26 0.63 -2.03 4.30
CA ARG A 26 1.48 -0.86 4.06
C ARG A 26 2.68 -0.84 4.99
N ASN A 27 3.79 -0.29 4.51
CA ASN A 27 4.94 0.04 5.37
C ASN A 27 4.80 1.46 5.97
N ALA A 28 5.30 1.67 7.19
CA ALA A 28 5.46 2.99 7.80
C ALA A 28 6.80 3.61 7.38
N HIS A 29 6.83 4.92 7.21
CA HIS A 29 8.05 5.68 6.95
C HIS A 29 8.22 6.76 8.02
N PRO A 30 9.46 7.17 8.34
CA PRO A 30 9.70 8.30 9.23
C PRO A 30 8.93 9.53 8.76
N PHE A 31 8.22 10.20 9.66
CA PHE A 31 7.37 11.33 9.30
C PHE A 31 8.22 12.45 8.67
N ASP A 32 7.87 12.79 7.43
CA ASP A 32 8.38 13.96 6.72
C ASP A 32 7.16 14.84 6.36
N PRO A 33 7.21 16.16 6.62
CA PRO A 33 6.08 17.06 6.34
C PRO A 33 5.82 17.28 4.84
N ASP A 34 6.84 17.14 3.99
CA ASP A 34 6.76 17.44 2.56
C ASP A 34 6.48 16.18 1.73
N ILE A 35 6.85 15.01 2.25
CA ILE A 35 6.76 13.75 1.53
C ILE A 35 5.58 12.91 2.01
N ALA A 36 4.75 12.47 1.06
CA ALA A 36 3.80 11.39 1.29
C ALA A 36 4.11 10.23 0.34
N PHE A 37 4.50 9.08 0.89
CA PHE A 37 4.59 7.85 0.10
C PHE A 37 3.94 6.66 0.81
N ARG A 38 3.48 5.70 0.02
CA ARG A 38 2.83 4.46 0.46
C ARG A 38 3.33 3.33 -0.42
N LEU A 39 4.00 2.37 0.20
CA LEU A 39 4.25 1.07 -0.40
C LEU A 39 3.16 0.12 0.07
N ILE A 40 2.44 -0.48 -0.88
CA ILE A 40 1.37 -1.44 -0.63
C ILE A 40 1.78 -2.79 -1.21
N CYS A 41 1.72 -3.83 -0.38
CA CYS A 41 1.96 -5.21 -0.80
C CYS A 41 0.65 -5.99 -0.78
N TRP A 42 0.41 -6.77 -1.83
CA TRP A 42 -0.59 -7.83 -1.89
C TRP A 42 0.11 -9.17 -2.07
N PHE A 43 -0.28 -10.14 -1.25
CA PHE A 43 0.22 -11.51 -1.27
C PHE A 43 -0.94 -12.40 -1.72
N PRO A 44 -0.99 -12.79 -3.00
CA PRO A 44 -2.02 -13.69 -3.50
C PRO A 44 -1.95 -15.02 -2.75
N PRO A 45 -3.09 -15.65 -2.44
CA PRO A 45 -3.09 -16.98 -1.84
C PRO A 45 -2.40 -17.97 -2.79
N ASN A 46 -1.56 -18.86 -2.24
CA ASN A 46 -0.84 -19.91 -2.96
C ASN A 46 0.12 -19.41 -4.07
N SER A 47 0.61 -18.18 -3.97
CA SER A 47 1.61 -17.62 -4.91
C SER A 47 2.94 -17.37 -4.22
N SER A 48 4.05 -17.51 -4.96
CA SER A 48 5.37 -17.01 -4.56
C SER A 48 5.64 -15.58 -5.06
N THR A 49 4.74 -15.04 -5.88
CA THR A 49 4.81 -13.68 -6.43
C THR A 49 4.08 -12.70 -5.52
N VAL A 50 4.70 -11.55 -5.26
CA VAL A 50 4.11 -10.44 -4.51
C VAL A 50 3.85 -9.27 -5.46
N VAL A 51 2.66 -8.69 -5.39
CA VAL A 51 2.36 -7.45 -6.12
C VAL A 51 2.66 -6.27 -5.20
N VAL A 52 3.55 -5.39 -5.66
CA VAL A 52 3.98 -4.19 -4.92
C VAL A 52 3.53 -2.95 -5.69
N ALA A 53 2.64 -2.16 -5.09
CA ALA A 53 2.20 -0.87 -5.62
C ALA A 53 2.82 0.28 -4.80
N LEU A 54 3.55 1.16 -5.49
CA LEU A 54 4.14 2.36 -4.91
C LEU A 54 3.31 3.60 -5.30
N PHE A 55 2.87 4.33 -4.30
CA PHE A 55 2.22 5.63 -4.47
C PHE A 55 3.07 6.70 -3.80
N ALA A 56 3.32 7.80 -4.51
CA ALA A 56 4.00 8.98 -3.99
C ALA A 56 3.22 10.24 -4.34
N ALA A 57 3.29 11.25 -3.48
CA ALA A 57 2.63 12.54 -3.63
C ALA A 57 3.35 13.62 -2.83
N ASP A 58 3.19 14.87 -3.28
CA ASP A 58 3.49 16.05 -2.47
C ASP A 58 2.43 16.18 -1.38
N LYS A 59 2.87 16.08 -0.13
CA LYS A 59 1.99 16.06 1.04
C LYS A 59 1.36 17.41 1.30
N ALA A 60 2.05 18.51 0.99
CA ALA A 60 1.57 19.87 1.22
C ALA A 60 0.31 20.17 0.41
N HIS A 61 0.16 19.53 -0.75
CA HIS A 61 -0.96 19.75 -1.67
C HIS A 61 -2.08 18.71 -1.55
N MET A 62 -1.75 17.43 -1.29
CA MET A 62 -2.75 16.36 -1.33
C MET A 62 -3.40 16.03 0.01
N GLY A 63 -2.76 16.34 1.14
CA GLY A 63 -3.31 16.08 2.48
C GLY A 63 -3.90 14.67 2.66
N ASP A 64 -5.04 14.58 3.35
CA ASP A 64 -5.71 13.30 3.64
C ASP A 64 -6.33 12.62 2.40
N VAL A 65 -6.51 13.35 1.29
CA VAL A 65 -7.04 12.79 0.04
C VAL A 65 -6.10 11.72 -0.52
N PHE A 66 -4.79 11.91 -0.37
CA PHE A 66 -3.82 10.86 -0.69
C PHE A 66 -4.09 9.60 0.11
N TYR A 67 -4.15 9.70 1.43
CA TYR A 67 -4.26 8.55 2.31
C TYR A 67 -5.58 7.81 2.19
N ASN A 68 -6.66 8.49 1.81
CA ASN A 68 -7.97 7.89 1.58
C ASN A 68 -8.06 7.15 0.24
N SER A 69 -7.30 7.58 -0.78
CA SER A 69 -7.39 7.03 -2.13
C SER A 69 -6.48 5.82 -2.39
N VAL A 70 -5.36 5.67 -1.67
CA VAL A 70 -4.36 4.63 -1.96
C VAL A 70 -4.89 3.20 -1.91
N GLY A 71 -5.91 2.90 -1.08
CA GLY A 71 -6.51 1.57 -1.03
C GLY A 71 -7.21 1.19 -2.33
N THR A 72 -8.09 2.06 -2.83
CA THR A 72 -8.80 1.86 -4.09
C THR A 72 -7.87 1.85 -5.30
N ARG A 73 -6.81 2.67 -5.27
CA ARG A 73 -5.78 2.67 -6.32
C ARG A 73 -4.98 1.36 -6.32
N ALA A 74 -4.69 0.80 -5.15
CA ALA A 74 -4.04 -0.51 -5.03
C ALA A 74 -4.94 -1.62 -5.57
N ASP A 75 -6.24 -1.61 -5.24
CA ASP A 75 -7.21 -2.58 -5.79
C ASP A 75 -7.18 -2.56 -7.33
N ALA A 76 -7.21 -1.36 -7.95
CA ALA A 76 -7.16 -1.23 -9.40
C ALA A 76 -5.86 -1.77 -10.01
N ALA A 77 -4.69 -1.45 -9.41
CA ALA A 77 -3.40 -1.95 -9.87
C ALA A 77 -3.29 -3.48 -9.77
N ILE A 78 -3.83 -4.07 -8.70
CA ILE A 78 -3.88 -5.53 -8.52
C ILE A 78 -4.77 -6.18 -9.58
N GLN A 79 -5.94 -5.60 -9.87
CA GLN A 79 -6.82 -6.11 -10.92
C GLN A 79 -6.16 -6.06 -12.30
N GLN A 80 -5.45 -4.98 -12.61
CA GLN A 80 -4.70 -4.88 -13.86
C GLN A 80 -3.66 -6.00 -13.97
N TRP A 81 -2.83 -6.20 -12.94
CA TRP A 81 -1.82 -7.27 -12.94
C TRP A 81 -2.43 -8.67 -13.09
N LEU A 82 -3.57 -8.92 -12.41
CA LEU A 82 -4.29 -10.18 -12.54
C LEU A 82 -4.75 -10.43 -13.98
N ASN A 83 -5.28 -9.42 -14.65
CA ASN A 83 -5.71 -9.54 -16.04
C ASN A 83 -4.53 -9.84 -16.95
N GLU A 84 -3.43 -9.09 -16.81
CA GLU A 84 -2.20 -9.28 -17.60
C GLU A 84 -1.63 -10.70 -17.41
N THR A 85 -1.53 -11.17 -16.16
CA THR A 85 -0.95 -12.49 -15.85
C THR A 85 -1.88 -13.65 -16.24
N LEU A 86 -3.20 -13.47 -16.18
CA LEU A 86 -4.17 -14.48 -16.62
C LEU A 86 -4.25 -14.58 -18.14
N GLU A 87 -4.08 -13.48 -18.86
CA GLU A 87 -3.98 -13.48 -20.32
C GLU A 87 -2.70 -14.19 -20.78
N GLU A 88 -1.55 -13.90 -20.16
CA GLU A 88 -0.27 -14.57 -20.44
C GLU A 88 -0.29 -16.08 -20.16
N ALA A 89 -1.09 -16.56 -19.22
CA ALA A 89 -1.20 -18.00 -18.91
C ALA A 89 -2.07 -18.78 -19.91
N HIS A 90 -2.82 -18.09 -20.78
CA HIS A 90 -3.71 -18.68 -21.79
C HIS A 90 -3.13 -18.63 -23.22
N GLU A 91 -1.96 -18.02 -23.41
CA GLU A 91 -1.14 -18.11 -24.64
C GLU A 91 -0.13 -19.26 -24.57
#